data_AF-A0A6P2AZ43-F1
#
_entry.id   AF-A0A6P2AZ43-F1
#
_cell.length_a   1.000
_cell.length_b   1.000
_cell.length_c   1.000
_cell.angle_alpha   90.00
_cell.angle_beta   90.00
_cell.angle_gamma   90.00
#
_symmetry.space_group_name_H-M   'P 1'
#
loop_
_entity.id
_entity.type
_entity.pdbx_description
1 polymer ?
#
loop_
_entity_poly.entity_id
_entity_poly.type
_entity_poly.pdbx_seq_one_letter_code
_entity_poly.pdbx_strand_id
1 'polypeptide(L)' 'MKSNKILIAHPKTNKELKALKAFMEALKIKFEMAKESPYDPEFIEKVLESRQQVREGKVTRLKKEDLKEFLGL' A
#
# COMPACT_ATOMS: atom_id res chain seq x y z
N MET A 1 -9.81 20.17 -17.68
CA MET A 1 -9.32 18.78 -17.77
C MET A 1 -10.16 17.93 -16.82
N LYS A 2 -10.87 16.89 -17.27
CA LYS A 2 -11.60 16.00 -16.36
C LYS A 2 -10.58 15.14 -15.60
N SER A 3 -10.51 15.30 -14.28
CA SER A 3 -9.65 14.48 -13.42
C SER A 3 -10.24 13.08 -13.34
N ASN A 4 -9.65 12.10 -14.03
CA ASN A 4 -9.97 10.69 -13.78
C ASN A 4 -9.40 10.29 -12.42
N LYS A 5 -10.22 10.41 -11.37
CA LYS A 5 -9.89 9.96 -10.01
C LYS A 5 -10.15 8.46 -9.92
N ILE A 6 -9.10 7.68 -9.66
CA ILE A 6 -9.20 6.24 -9.41
C ILE A 6 -9.49 6.03 -7.92
N LEU A 7 -10.47 5.18 -7.62
CA LEU A 7 -10.80 4.74 -6.25
C LEU A 7 -10.32 3.31 -6.07
N ILE A 8 -9.52 3.08 -5.03
CA ILE A 8 -9.01 1.75 -4.63
C ILE A 8 -9.65 1.40 -3.29
N ALA A 9 -10.33 0.26 -3.23
CA ALA A 9 -10.97 -0.25 -2.02
C ALA A 9 -10.21 -1.48 -1.50
N HIS A 10 -9.99 -1.54 -0.18
CA HIS A 10 -9.29 -2.64 0.50
C HIS A 10 -10.24 -3.39 1.44
N PRO A 11 -11.16 -4.24 0.93
CA PRO A 11 -12.04 -5.03 1.77
C PRO A 11 -11.21 -6.02 2.62
N LYS A 12 -11.53 -6.12 3.92
CA LYS A 12 -10.86 -7.00 4.87
C LYS A 12 -11.50 -8.37 4.99
N THR A 13 -12.75 -8.50 4.53
CA THR A 13 -13.51 -9.77 4.62
C THR A 13 -14.17 -10.13 3.29
N ASN A 14 -14.42 -11.44 3.11
CA ASN A 14 -15.17 -11.94 1.95
C ASN A 14 -16.58 -11.34 1.83
N LYS A 15 -17.20 -10.96 2.95
CA LYS A 15 -18.52 -10.34 2.97
C LYS A 15 -18.47 -8.91 2.42
N GLU A 16 -17.47 -8.13 2.80
CA GLU A 16 -17.23 -6.79 2.28
C GLU A 16 -16.94 -6.81 0.78
N LEU A 17 -16.11 -7.74 0.31
CA LEU A 17 -15.81 -7.90 -1.11
C LEU A 17 -17.08 -8.19 -1.94
N LYS A 18 -17.93 -9.10 -1.47
CA LYS A 18 -19.20 -9.43 -2.13
C LYS A 18 -20.16 -8.23 -2.18
N ALA A 19 -20.26 -7.48 -1.09
CA ALA A 19 -21.10 -6.29 -1.04
C ALA A 19 -20.62 -5.20 -2.01
N LEU A 20 -19.31 -4.94 -2.06
CA LEU A 20 -18.70 -3.99 -2.99
C LEU A 20 -18.95 -4.38 -4.45
N LYS A 21 -18.75 -5.65 -4.78
CA LYS A 21 -19.00 -6.17 -6.13
C LYS A 21 -20.46 -5.95 -6.55
N ALA A 22 -21.41 -6.35 -5.70
CA ALA A 22 -22.84 -6.16 -5.98
C ALA A 22 -23.21 -4.68 -6.16
N PHE A 23 -22.62 -3.79 -5.35
CA PHE A 23 -22.85 -2.36 -5.46
C PHE A 23 -22.31 -1.76 -6.76
N MET A 24 -21.09 -2.16 -7.16
CA MET A 24 -20.49 -1.71 -8.42
C MET A 24 -21.26 -2.21 -9.65
N GLU A 25 -21.72 -3.46 -9.62
CA GLU A 25 -22.56 -4.05 -10.67
C GLU A 25 -23.93 -3.34 -10.76
N ALA A 26 -24.59 -3.09 -9.63
CA ALA A 26 -25.87 -2.39 -9.57
C ALA A 26 -25.78 -0.97 -10.16
N LEU A 27 -24.66 -0.28 -9.93
CA LEU A 27 -24.39 1.05 -10.48
C LEU A 27 -23.81 1.03 -11.90
N LYS A 28 -23.62 -0.16 -12.50
CA LYS A 28 -22.99 -0.34 -13.82
C LYS A 28 -21.62 0.33 -13.93
N ILE A 29 -20.89 0.38 -12.82
CA ILE A 29 -19.53 0.94 -12.77
C ILE A 29 -18.57 -0.15 -13.27
N LYS A 30 -17.71 0.20 -14.22
CA LYS A 30 -16.60 -0.69 -14.61
C LYS A 30 -15.57 -0.73 -13.49
N PHE A 31 -15.21 -1.93 -13.06
CA PHE A 31 -14.18 -2.16 -12.06
C PHE A 31 -13.26 -3.30 -12.50
N GLU A 32 -12.06 -3.29 -11.94
CA GLU A 32 -11.06 -4.34 -12.15
C GLU A 32 -10.66 -4.87 -10.78
N MET A 33 -10.52 -6.19 -10.67
CA MET A 33 -9.91 -6.79 -9.50
C MET A 33 -8.41 -6.81 -9.75
N ALA A 34 -7.66 -6.06 -8.92
CA ALA A 34 -6.22 -6.21 -8.90
C ALA A 34 -5.92 -7.68 -8.59
N LYS A 35 -5.03 -8.28 -9.38
CA LYS A 35 -4.45 -9.59 -9.03
C LYS A 35 -3.79 -9.47 -7.66
N GLU A 36 -3.66 -10.59 -6.95
CA GLU A 36 -2.88 -10.64 -5.70
C GLU A 36 -1.60 -9.82 -5.88
N SER A 37 -1.38 -8.90 -4.95
CA SER A 37 -0.17 -8.10 -4.93
C SER A 37 1.01 -9.06 -4.99
N PRO A 38 1.98 -8.87 -5.90
CA PRO A 38 3.17 -9.72 -5.95
C PRO A 38 4.01 -9.59 -4.67
N TYR A 39 3.69 -8.60 -3.83
CA TYR A 39 4.36 -8.34 -2.57
C TYR A 39 3.60 -8.92 -1.40
N ASP A 40 4.36 -9.60 -0.54
CA ASP A 40 3.91 -10.15 0.73
C ASP A 40 3.24 -9.07 1.61
N PRO A 41 2.10 -9.36 2.26
CA PRO A 41 1.42 -8.41 3.15
C PRO A 41 2.31 -7.85 4.28
N GLU A 42 3.18 -8.67 4.89
CA GLU A 42 4.10 -8.22 5.94
C GLU A 42 5.14 -7.23 5.39
N PHE A 43 5.56 -7.43 4.13
CA PHE A 43 6.44 -6.48 3.46
C PHE A 43 5.75 -5.12 3.26
N ILE A 44 4.47 -5.13 2.83
CA ILE A 44 3.69 -3.89 2.69
C ILE A 44 3.52 -3.20 4.05
N GLU A 45 3.25 -3.95 5.12
CA GLU A 45 3.12 -3.40 6.47
C GLU A 45 4.41 -2.71 6.94
N LYS A 46 5.56 -3.36 6.79
CA LYS A 46 6.88 -2.77 7.11
C LYS A 46 7.16 -1.49 6.33
N VAL A 47 6.77 -1.44 5.05
CA VAL A 47 6.95 -0.24 4.21
C VAL A 47 6.05 0.90 4.68
N LEU A 48 4.79 0.60 5.04
CA LEU A 48 3.86 1.60 5.57
C LEU A 48 4.34 2.14 6.92
N GLU A 49 4.82 1.26 7.80
CA GLU A 49 5.43 1.65 9.07
C GLU A 49 6.65 2.55 8.85
N SER A 50 7.57 2.14 7.97
CA SER A 50 8.75 2.94 7.64
C SER A 50 8.38 4.34 7.12
N ARG A 51 7.35 4.46 6.26
CA ARG A 51 6.86 5.76 5.79
C ARG A 51 6.31 6.61 6.92
N GLN A 52 5.65 6.02 7.90
CA GLN A 52 5.15 6.72 9.08
C GLN A 52 6.32 7.18 9.97
N GLN A 53 7.31 6.33 10.23
CA GLN A 53 8.52 6.67 10.96
C GLN A 53 9.26 7.86 10.32
N VAL A 54 9.34 7.90 8.99
CA VAL A 54 9.92 9.04 8.25
C VAL A 54 9.16 10.34 8.53
N ARG A 55 7.82 10.30 8.51
CA ARG A 55 6.98 11.48 8.83
C ARG A 55 7.15 11.93 10.28
N GLU A 56 7.36 11.00 11.19
CA GLU A 56 7.62 11.24 12.61
C GLU A 56 9.08 11.65 12.90
N GLY A 57 9.95 11.70 11.87
CA GLY A 57 11.37 12.03 12.03
C GLY A 57 12.22 10.91 12.65
N LYS A 58 11.66 9.71 12.82
CA LYS A 58 12.35 8.50 13.28
C LYS A 58 13.19 7.90 12.15
N VAL A 59 14.23 8.62 11.73
CA VAL A 59 15.10 8.22 10.62
C VAL A 59 16.56 8.20 11.06
N THR A 60 17.30 7.19 10.60
CA THR A 60 18.75 7.16 10.71
C THR A 60 19.34 7.74 9.44
N ARG A 61 19.98 8.91 9.54
CA ARG A 61 20.74 9.49 8.42
C ARG A 61 22.14 8.90 8.43
N LEU A 62 22.53 8.30 7.33
CA LEU A 62 23.86 7.70 7.16
C LEU A 62 24.62 8.48 6.10
N LYS A 63 25.89 8.80 6.39
CA LYS A 63 26.81 9.27 5.36
C LYS A 63 27.41 8.07 4.66
N LYS A 64 27.96 8.32 3.46
CA LYS A 64 28.57 7.25 2.66
C LYS A 64 29.78 6.64 3.36
N GLU A 65 30.55 7.45 4.09
CA GLU A 65 31.71 7.00 4.87
C GLU A 65 31.32 5.98 5.96
N ASP A 66 30.14 6.16 6.58
CA ASP A 66 29.68 5.37 7.73
C ASP A 66 28.96 4.07 7.33
N LEU A 67 28.73 3.86 6.03
CA LEU A 67 27.90 2.76 5.52
C LEU A 67 28.48 1.37 5.86
N LYS A 68 29.80 1.21 5.80
CA LYS A 68 30.45 -0.08 6.08
C LYS A 68 30.28 -0.49 7.54
N GLU A 69 30.56 0.44 8.45
CA GLU A 69 30.39 0.24 9.89
C GLU A 69 28.94 -0.05 10.24
N PHE A 70 28.00 0.70 9.66
CA PHE A 70 26.57 0.49 9.87
C PHE A 70 26.09 -0.90 9.43
N LEU A 71 26.65 -1.43 8.34
CA LEU A 71 26.33 -2.77 7.83
C LEU A 71 27.11 -3.89 8.52
N GLY A 72 28.06 -3.57 9.41
CA GLY A 72 28.92 -4.55 10.08
C GLY A 72 29.88 -5.27 9.14
N LEU A 73 30.34 -4.58 8.08
CA LEU A 73 31.22 -5.10 7.02
C LEU A 73 32.65 -4.60 7.14
#